data_AF-A0A6P3TPY4-F1
#
_entry.id   AF-A0A6P3TPY4-F1
#
_cell.length_a   1.000
_cell.length_b   1.000
_cell.length_c   1.000
_cell.angle_alpha   90.00
_cell.angle_beta   90.00
_cell.angle_gamma   90.00
#
_symmetry.space_group_name_H-M   'P 1'
#
loop_
_entity.id
_entity.type
_entity.pdbx_description
1 polymer ?
#
loop_
_entity_poly.entity_id
_entity_poly.type
_entity_poly.pdbx_seq_one_letter_code
_entity_poly.pdbx_strand_id
1 'polypeptide(L)'
;MTYIGVTIMKDKDTRRSKGVAFILFLDKDSAQNCTRAINNKQLFGRVIKASIAIDNGRAAEFIRRRNYFDKSKCYECGESGHLSYACPKNMLGEREPPKKKEKKKKKKIPEPEEEIEEVEESEDEGEDPALDSLSQAIAFQQAKIEEEQKKWKPSSGGPSTSDDSRRPRIKKSTYFSDEEELSD
;
A
#
# COMPACT_ATOMS: atom_id res chain seq x y z
N MET A 1 -27.95 -8.08 -14.06
CA MET A 1 -26.61 -8.25 -14.67
C MET A 1 -25.70 -7.14 -14.17
N THR A 2 -25.15 -7.29 -12.97
CA THR A 2 -24.30 -6.29 -12.30
C THR A 2 -22.83 -6.62 -12.51
N TYR A 3 -22.07 -5.70 -13.09
CA TYR A 3 -20.62 -5.80 -13.22
C TYR A 3 -19.96 -4.64 -12.46
N ILE A 4 -18.80 -4.92 -11.88
CA ILE A 4 -18.04 -3.94 -11.09
C ILE A 4 -17.12 -3.13 -12.02
N GLY A 5 -16.50 -3.79 -12.99
CA GLY A 5 -15.52 -3.15 -13.86
C GLY A 5 -15.18 -3.94 -15.11
N VAL A 6 -14.76 -3.21 -16.14
CA VAL A 6 -14.31 -3.77 -17.42
C VAL A 6 -12.89 -3.28 -17.68
N THR A 7 -11.98 -4.23 -17.92
CA THR A 7 -10.58 -3.96 -18.24
C THR A 7 -10.26 -4.43 -19.64
N ILE A 8 -10.01 -3.50 -20.56
CA ILE A 8 -9.62 -3.83 -21.93
C ILE A 8 -8.10 -3.87 -22.02
N MET A 9 -7.55 -4.97 -22.52
CA MET A 9 -6.13 -5.10 -22.76
C MET A 9 -5.77 -4.29 -24.01
N LYS A 10 -4.95 -3.26 -23.81
CA LYS A 10 -4.46 -2.38 -24.88
C LYS A 10 -2.95 -2.52 -24.98
N ASP A 11 -2.44 -2.31 -26.18
CA ASP A 11 -1.01 -2.15 -26.39
C ASP A 11 -0.48 -0.91 -25.66
N LYS A 12 0.77 -0.97 -25.20
CA LYS A 12 1.38 0.08 -24.38
C LYS A 12 1.63 1.32 -25.20
N ASP A 13 2.14 1.15 -26.42
CA ASP A 13 2.61 2.24 -27.26
C ASP A 13 1.53 2.69 -28.24
N THR A 14 0.93 1.74 -28.99
CA THR A 14 -0.09 2.08 -30.00
C THR A 14 -1.48 2.36 -29.42
N ARG A 15 -1.72 1.97 -28.15
CA ARG A 15 -3.03 2.05 -27.46
C ARG A 15 -4.18 1.33 -28.16
N ARG A 16 -3.92 0.57 -29.21
CA ARG A 16 -4.91 -0.26 -29.88
C ARG A 16 -5.29 -1.43 -28.98
N SER A 17 -6.54 -1.86 -29.06
CA SER A 17 -7.01 -3.03 -28.31
C SER A 17 -6.30 -4.29 -28.80
N LYS A 18 -5.91 -5.16 -27.87
CA LYS A 18 -5.34 -6.49 -28.18
C LYS A 18 -6.42 -7.54 -28.45
N GLY A 19 -7.69 -7.13 -28.55
CA GLY A 19 -8.83 -8.03 -28.72
C GLY A 19 -9.24 -8.84 -27.47
N VAL A 20 -8.64 -8.56 -26.31
CA VAL A 20 -8.93 -9.26 -25.05
C VAL A 20 -9.44 -8.26 -24.02
N ALA A 21 -10.46 -8.66 -23.28
CA ALA A 21 -11.00 -7.89 -22.16
C ALA A 21 -11.35 -8.82 -20.99
N PHE A 22 -11.22 -8.29 -19.78
CA PHE A 22 -11.64 -8.93 -18.54
C PHE A 22 -12.81 -8.16 -17.95
N ILE A 23 -13.83 -8.87 -17.54
CA ILE A 23 -15.02 -8.30 -16.91
C ILE A 23 -15.11 -8.85 -15.50
N LEU A 24 -15.13 -7.96 -14.52
CA LEU A 24 -15.31 -8.30 -13.12
C LEU A 24 -16.80 -8.21 -12.79
N PHE A 25 -17.42 -9.34 -12.50
CA PHE A 25 -18.79 -9.43 -12.02
C PHE A 25 -18.83 -9.36 -10.50
N LEU A 26 -19.96 -8.89 -9.95
CA LEU A 26 -20.22 -8.99 -8.52
C LEU A 26 -20.50 -10.46 -8.13
N ASP A 27 -21.37 -11.12 -8.89
CA ASP A 27 -21.81 -12.49 -8.63
C ASP A 27 -21.24 -13.48 -9.62
N LYS A 28 -20.96 -14.69 -9.14
CA LYS A 28 -20.48 -15.81 -9.96
C LYS A 28 -21.52 -16.27 -10.98
N ASP A 29 -22.80 -16.34 -10.60
CA ASP A 29 -23.89 -16.79 -11.47
C ASP A 29 -24.10 -15.83 -12.65
N SER A 30 -23.99 -14.52 -12.38
CA SER A 30 -24.01 -13.49 -13.42
C SER A 30 -22.89 -13.70 -14.45
N ALA A 31 -21.68 -14.04 -14.01
CA ALA A 31 -20.56 -14.33 -14.90
C ALA A 31 -20.77 -15.61 -15.73
N GLN A 32 -21.34 -16.66 -15.14
CA GLN A 32 -21.65 -17.90 -15.83
C GLN A 32 -22.74 -17.71 -16.89
N ASN A 33 -23.81 -17.00 -16.54
CA ASN A 33 -24.89 -16.64 -17.47
C ASN A 33 -24.37 -15.78 -18.61
N CYS A 34 -23.47 -14.82 -18.33
CA CYS A 34 -22.80 -14.01 -19.35
C CYS A 34 -22.03 -14.88 -20.34
N THR A 35 -21.22 -15.80 -19.81
CA THR A 35 -20.38 -16.68 -20.62
C THR A 35 -21.24 -17.54 -21.54
N ARG A 36 -22.29 -18.19 -21.01
CA ARG A 36 -23.21 -19.01 -21.80
C ARG A 36 -23.95 -18.19 -22.85
N ALA A 37 -24.37 -16.99 -22.49
CA ALA A 37 -25.10 -16.12 -23.40
C ALA A 37 -24.21 -15.55 -24.50
N ILE A 38 -22.94 -15.25 -24.24
CA ILE A 38 -22.09 -14.44 -25.14
C ILE A 38 -21.09 -15.29 -25.94
N ASN A 39 -20.69 -16.44 -25.41
CA ASN A 39 -19.70 -17.29 -26.08
C ASN A 39 -20.19 -17.72 -27.47
N ASN A 40 -19.34 -17.54 -28.48
CA ASN A 40 -19.59 -17.80 -29.89
C ASN A 40 -20.68 -16.92 -30.55
N LYS A 41 -21.10 -15.82 -29.91
CA LYS A 41 -21.94 -14.83 -30.59
C LYS A 41 -21.14 -13.99 -31.57
N GLN A 42 -21.80 -13.54 -32.64
CA GLN A 42 -21.22 -12.61 -33.61
C GLN A 42 -21.55 -11.17 -33.18
N LEU A 43 -20.53 -10.36 -32.92
CA LEU A 43 -20.64 -8.93 -32.62
C LEU A 43 -19.73 -8.15 -33.55
N PHE A 44 -20.25 -7.10 -34.19
CA PHE A 44 -19.48 -6.23 -35.10
C PHE A 44 -18.70 -7.01 -36.17
N GLY A 45 -19.32 -8.06 -36.71
CA GLY A 45 -18.72 -8.92 -37.74
C GLY A 45 -17.66 -9.90 -37.23
N ARG A 46 -17.37 -9.95 -35.92
CA ARG A 46 -16.41 -10.89 -35.31
C ARG A 46 -17.12 -11.85 -34.36
N VAL A 47 -16.72 -13.12 -34.38
CA VAL A 47 -17.17 -14.09 -33.37
C VAL A 47 -16.34 -13.89 -32.10
N ILE A 48 -17.01 -13.71 -30.98
CA ILE A 48 -16.34 -13.53 -29.69
C ILE A 48 -16.33 -14.82 -28.87
N LYS A 49 -15.18 -15.09 -28.26
CA LYS A 49 -15.02 -16.20 -27.31
C LYS A 49 -15.13 -15.65 -25.89
N ALA A 50 -16.06 -16.19 -25.11
CA ALA A 50 -16.22 -15.84 -23.71
C ALA A 50 -15.95 -17.09 -22.85
N SER A 51 -15.15 -16.93 -21.81
CA SER A 51 -14.84 -17.99 -20.85
C SER A 51 -14.58 -17.40 -19.47
N ILE A 52 -14.78 -18.20 -18.42
CA ILE A 52 -14.40 -17.82 -17.06
C ILE A 52 -12.88 -17.68 -17.03
N ALA A 53 -12.38 -16.54 -16.55
CA ALA A 53 -10.95 -16.27 -16.48
C ALA A 53 -10.28 -17.16 -15.41
N ILE A 54 -9.12 -17.70 -15.76
CA ILE A 54 -8.24 -18.38 -14.80
C ILE A 54 -7.38 -17.31 -14.15
N ASP A 55 -7.32 -17.30 -12.82
CA ASP A 55 -6.47 -16.36 -12.10
C ASP A 55 -5.00 -16.68 -12.34
N ASN A 56 -4.25 -15.66 -12.73
CA ASN A 56 -2.82 -15.72 -12.98
C ASN A 56 -2.03 -15.00 -11.88
N GLY A 57 -2.67 -14.65 -10.75
CA GLY A 57 -2.08 -13.92 -9.63
C GLY A 57 -1.80 -12.45 -9.93
N ARG A 58 -2.08 -11.97 -11.16
CA ARG A 58 -1.82 -10.59 -11.57
C ARG A 58 -3.03 -9.66 -11.42
N ALA A 59 -4.15 -10.15 -10.88
CA ALA A 59 -5.33 -9.33 -10.65
C ALA A 59 -5.01 -8.03 -9.89
N ALA A 60 -4.15 -8.10 -8.86
CA ALA A 60 -3.70 -6.94 -8.10
C ALA A 60 -2.94 -5.90 -8.94
N GLU A 61 -2.19 -6.31 -9.97
CA GLU A 61 -1.49 -5.38 -10.88
C GLU A 61 -2.45 -4.59 -11.75
N PHE A 62 -3.53 -5.24 -12.22
CA PHE A 62 -4.56 -4.57 -13.02
C PHE A 62 -5.45 -3.63 -12.20
N ILE A 63 -5.60 -3.89 -10.90
CA ILE A 63 -6.30 -2.99 -9.96
C ILE A 63 -5.45 -1.74 -9.70
N ARG A 64 -4.12 -1.83 -9.71
CA ARG A 64 -3.26 -0.65 -9.55
C ARG A 64 -3.40 0.29 -10.75
N ARG A 65 -3.50 1.58 -10.45
CA ARG A 65 -3.51 2.62 -11.49
C ARG A 65 -2.19 2.57 -12.25
N ARG A 66 -2.26 2.30 -13.56
CA ARG A 66 -1.11 2.44 -14.45
C ARG A 66 -0.65 3.90 -14.44
N ASN A 67 0.60 4.13 -14.04
CA ASN A 67 1.23 5.43 -14.18
C ASN A 67 1.81 5.53 -15.59
N TYR A 68 1.28 6.44 -16.39
CA TYR A 68 1.84 6.75 -17.70
C TYR A 68 2.72 7.98 -17.56
N PHE A 69 3.99 7.82 -17.90
CA PHE A 69 4.99 8.89 -17.85
C PHE A 69 4.68 9.98 -18.90
N ASP A 70 4.21 9.57 -20.09
CA ASP A 70 3.87 10.48 -21.17
C ASP A 70 2.37 10.80 -21.18
N LYS A 71 2.03 12.00 -20.71
CA LYS A 71 0.66 12.57 -20.68
C LYS A 71 0.36 13.45 -21.89
N SER A 72 1.19 13.37 -22.94
CA SER A 72 1.10 14.20 -24.15
C SER A 72 -0.04 13.79 -25.08
N LYS A 73 -0.56 12.56 -24.94
CA LYS A 73 -1.58 11.98 -25.82
C LYS A 73 -2.76 11.43 -25.02
N CYS A 74 -3.94 11.49 -25.60
CA CYS A 74 -5.15 10.92 -25.04
C CYS A 74 -5.08 9.38 -24.98
N TYR A 75 -5.45 8.76 -23.85
CA TYR A 75 -5.43 7.29 -23.71
C TYR A 75 -6.65 6.58 -24.32
N GLU A 76 -7.57 7.34 -24.92
CA GLU A 76 -8.72 6.79 -25.64
C GLU A 76 -8.56 6.87 -27.15
N CYS A 77 -8.31 8.06 -27.73
CA CYS A 77 -8.18 8.24 -29.17
C CYS A 77 -6.74 8.33 -29.69
N GLY A 78 -5.74 8.55 -28.83
CA GLY A 78 -4.34 8.69 -29.23
C GLY A 78 -3.94 10.07 -29.77
N GLU A 79 -4.88 11.01 -29.89
CA GLU A 79 -4.60 12.38 -30.34
C GLU A 79 -3.97 13.22 -29.22
N SER A 80 -3.19 14.22 -29.60
CA SER A 80 -2.61 15.21 -28.68
C SER A 80 -3.59 16.35 -28.38
N GLY A 81 -3.40 17.03 -27.25
CA GLY A 81 -4.18 18.21 -26.85
C GLY A 81 -5.23 17.95 -25.77
N HIS A 82 -5.54 16.68 -25.46
CA HIS A 82 -6.45 16.32 -24.36
C HIS A 82 -6.08 14.97 -23.71
N LEU A 83 -6.67 14.69 -22.55
CA LEU A 83 -6.58 13.38 -21.86
C LEU A 83 -7.91 12.65 -21.95
N SER A 84 -7.94 11.35 -21.63
CA SER A 84 -9.14 10.49 -21.73
C SER A 84 -10.39 11.02 -21.05
N TYR A 85 -10.23 11.79 -19.97
CA TYR A 85 -11.36 12.39 -19.25
C TYR A 85 -12.08 13.47 -20.08
N ALA A 86 -11.37 14.12 -21.00
CA ALA A 86 -11.85 15.18 -21.89
C ALA A 86 -11.74 14.74 -23.36
N CYS A 87 -11.89 13.45 -23.65
CA CYS A 87 -11.79 12.92 -25.01
C CYS A 87 -13.11 13.09 -25.77
N PRO A 88 -13.14 13.84 -26.89
CA PRO A 88 -14.36 14.05 -27.67
C PRO A 88 -14.83 12.77 -28.38
N LYS A 89 -13.94 11.77 -28.54
CA LYS A 89 -14.27 10.46 -29.10
C LYS A 89 -14.67 9.44 -28.02
N ASN A 90 -14.77 9.85 -26.75
CA ASN A 90 -15.25 8.95 -25.70
C ASN A 90 -16.73 8.68 -25.89
N MET A 91 -17.12 7.45 -26.21
CA MET A 91 -18.53 7.07 -26.29
C MET A 91 -19.25 7.15 -24.93
N LEU A 92 -18.51 7.21 -23.83
CA LEU A 92 -19.04 7.35 -22.47
C LEU A 92 -19.07 8.82 -22.00
N GLY A 93 -18.78 9.78 -22.88
CA GLY A 93 -18.81 11.21 -22.61
C GLY A 93 -17.69 11.72 -21.69
N GLU A 94 -17.81 12.98 -21.29
CA GLU A 94 -16.94 13.61 -20.31
C GLU A 94 -17.17 12.97 -18.93
N ARG A 95 -16.10 12.46 -18.33
CA ARG A 95 -16.17 11.85 -17.00
C ARG A 95 -15.56 12.79 -15.99
N GLU A 96 -16.32 13.08 -14.93
CA GLU A 96 -15.76 13.82 -13.80
C GLU A 96 -14.54 13.06 -13.23
N PRO A 97 -13.37 13.70 -13.15
CA PRO A 97 -12.21 13.07 -12.55
C PRO A 97 -12.51 12.74 -11.08
N PRO A 98 -12.02 11.59 -10.58
CA PRO A 98 -12.32 11.16 -9.21
C PRO A 98 -11.90 12.25 -8.22
N LYS A 99 -12.84 12.69 -7.36
CA LYS A 99 -12.58 13.67 -6.31
C LYS A 99 -11.37 13.20 -5.50
N LYS A 100 -10.34 14.07 -5.37
CA LYS A 100 -9.19 13.77 -4.51
C LYS A 100 -9.73 13.55 -3.11
N LYS A 101 -9.55 12.35 -2.55
CA LYS A 101 -9.88 12.10 -1.14
C LYS A 101 -9.06 13.09 -0.32
N GLU A 102 -9.72 14.00 0.37
CA GLU A 102 -9.08 14.83 1.37
C GLU A 102 -8.43 13.88 2.38
N LYS A 103 -7.12 14.03 2.58
CA LYS A 103 -6.43 13.29 3.63
C LYS A 103 -7.03 13.78 4.95
N LYS A 104 -7.96 13.01 5.54
CA LYS A 104 -8.35 13.21 6.93
C LYS A 104 -7.06 13.07 7.74
N LYS A 105 -6.48 14.19 8.18
CA LYS A 105 -5.54 14.18 9.31
C LYS A 105 -6.31 13.44 10.42
N LYS A 106 -5.78 12.33 10.94
CA LYS A 106 -6.34 11.69 12.13
C LYS A 106 -6.45 12.78 13.19
N LYS A 107 -7.67 13.28 13.44
CA LYS A 107 -7.96 13.99 14.69
C LYS A 107 -7.80 12.92 15.77
N LYS A 108 -6.89 13.15 16.73
CA LYS A 108 -6.89 12.40 17.99
C LYS A 108 -8.28 12.60 18.58
N ILE A 109 -8.98 11.51 18.82
CA ILE A 109 -10.26 11.49 19.53
C ILE A 109 -9.90 11.73 21.00
N PRO A 110 -10.40 12.77 21.69
CA PRO A 110 -10.39 12.77 23.15
C PRO A 110 -11.39 11.70 23.63
N GLU A 111 -10.95 10.86 24.55
CA GLU A 111 -11.71 9.77 25.16
C GLU A 111 -12.97 10.27 25.89
N PRO A 112 -14.01 9.44 26.01
CA PRO A 112 -15.21 9.77 26.74
C PRO A 112 -14.93 9.82 28.26
N GLU A 113 -15.49 10.82 28.92
CA GLU A 113 -15.53 10.93 30.38
C GLU A 113 -16.32 9.73 30.93
N GLU A 114 -15.64 8.82 31.64
CA GLU A 114 -16.29 7.75 32.40
C GLU A 114 -16.91 8.35 33.67
N GLU A 115 -18.23 8.15 33.83
CA GLU A 115 -18.92 8.28 35.11
C GLU A 115 -18.33 7.26 36.09
N ILE A 116 -17.63 7.78 37.10
CA ILE A 116 -17.11 7.03 38.23
C ILE A 116 -18.27 6.78 39.22
N GLU A 117 -18.77 5.54 39.26
CA GLU A 117 -19.52 5.03 40.41
C GLU A 117 -18.55 4.87 41.58
N GLU A 118 -18.87 5.52 42.71
CA GLU A 118 -18.21 5.33 43.99
C GLU A 118 -18.41 3.89 44.48
N VAL A 119 -17.33 3.12 44.55
CA VAL A 119 -17.27 1.90 45.37
C VAL A 119 -15.99 1.96 46.21
N GLU A 120 -16.21 1.91 47.53
CA GLU A 120 -15.21 2.01 48.58
C GLU A 120 -14.22 0.84 48.61
N GLU A 121 -13.04 1.15 49.17
CA GLU A 121 -12.17 0.31 50.03
C GLU A 121 -11.49 -0.96 49.45
N SER A 122 -10.18 -0.87 49.22
CA SER A 122 -9.21 -1.79 49.83
C SER A 122 -7.76 -1.30 49.65
N GLU A 123 -6.99 -1.37 50.73
CA GLU A 123 -5.57 -1.02 50.83
C GLU A 123 -4.71 -2.14 50.21
N ASP A 124 -3.94 -1.89 49.13
CA ASP A 124 -2.70 -2.64 48.84
C ASP A 124 -1.86 -1.98 47.72
N GLU A 125 -0.57 -2.23 47.75
CA GLU A 125 0.55 -1.45 47.19
C GLU A 125 0.47 -0.97 45.71
N GLY A 126 0.43 0.37 45.56
CA GLY A 126 1.16 1.17 44.57
C GLY A 126 1.30 0.70 43.12
N GLU A 127 0.37 1.11 42.26
CA GLU A 127 0.63 1.29 40.82
C GLU A 127 0.19 2.71 40.39
N ASP A 128 1.17 3.57 40.05
CA ASP A 128 0.93 4.93 39.55
C ASP A 128 0.34 4.86 38.12
N PRO A 129 -0.88 5.40 37.88
CA PRO A 129 -1.53 5.42 36.56
C PRO A 129 -0.74 6.15 35.46
N ALA A 130 0.40 6.79 35.78
CA ALA A 130 1.20 7.60 34.88
C ALA A 130 2.06 6.84 33.84
N LEU A 131 1.81 5.56 33.53
CA LEU A 131 2.58 4.80 32.53
C LEU A 131 1.89 4.61 31.17
N ASP A 132 0.87 5.41 30.82
CA ASP A 132 0.12 5.18 29.57
C ASP A 132 0.57 6.03 28.34
N SER A 133 1.65 6.81 28.45
CA SER A 133 2.21 7.56 27.32
C SER A 133 3.53 6.99 26.81
N LEU A 134 3.63 6.77 25.50
CA LEU A 134 4.84 6.26 24.82
C LEU A 134 6.11 7.06 25.15
N SER A 135 5.99 8.38 25.33
CA SER A 135 7.14 9.23 25.72
C SER A 135 7.68 8.90 27.11
N GLN A 136 6.80 8.49 28.01
CA GLN A 136 7.10 8.18 29.41
C GLN A 136 7.72 6.79 29.53
N ALA A 137 7.21 5.81 28.75
CA ALA A 137 7.83 4.49 28.60
C ALA A 137 9.26 4.59 28.04
N ILE A 138 9.48 5.46 27.04
CA ILE A 138 10.82 5.70 26.47
C ILE A 138 11.76 6.33 27.51
N ALA A 139 11.29 7.32 28.27
CA ALA A 139 12.09 7.97 29.30
C ALA A 139 12.47 7.00 30.43
N PHE A 140 11.53 6.18 30.89
CA PHE A 140 11.78 5.16 31.91
C PHE A 140 12.80 4.12 31.43
N GLN A 141 12.68 3.67 30.18
CA GLN A 141 13.61 2.69 29.61
C GLN A 141 15.02 3.28 29.44
N GLN A 142 15.13 4.56 29.07
CA GLN A 142 16.43 5.26 29.01
C GLN A 142 17.05 5.46 30.39
N ALA A 143 16.27 5.86 31.39
CA ALA A 143 16.76 6.03 32.76
C ALA A 143 17.30 4.72 33.35
N LYS A 144 16.60 3.61 33.12
CA LYS A 144 17.01 2.27 33.56
C LYS A 144 18.32 1.82 32.89
N ILE A 145 18.48 2.11 31.60
CA ILE A 145 19.73 1.82 30.85
C ILE A 145 20.89 2.68 31.39
N GLU A 146 20.66 3.95 31.71
CA GLU A 146 21.69 4.82 32.26
C GLU A 146 22.12 4.41 33.67
N GLU A 147 21.19 3.98 34.52
CA GLU A 147 21.51 3.44 35.84
C GLU A 147 22.30 2.13 35.75
N GLU A 148 21.92 1.23 34.85
CA GLU A 148 22.70 0.01 34.58
C GLU A 148 24.11 0.34 34.08
N GLN A 149 24.26 1.32 33.19
CA GLN A 149 25.58 1.75 32.71
C GLN A 149 26.42 2.43 33.81
N LYS A 150 25.79 3.16 34.74
CA LYS A 150 26.47 3.74 35.91
C LYS A 150 26.88 2.66 36.91
N LYS A 151 26.05 1.64 37.10
CA LYS A 151 26.31 0.49 37.99
C LYS A 151 27.39 -0.44 37.43
N TRP A 152 27.53 -0.52 36.11
CA TRP A 152 28.48 -1.42 35.44
C TRP A 152 29.83 -0.78 35.10
N LYS A 153 30.20 0.35 35.72
CA LYS A 153 31.57 0.87 35.71
C LYS A 153 32.37 0.35 36.91
N PRO A 154 33.10 -0.78 36.81
CA PRO A 154 34.17 -1.08 37.75
C PRO A 154 35.38 -0.18 37.46
N SER A 155 35.93 0.35 38.55
CA SER A 155 37.27 0.95 38.62
C SER A 155 38.34 -0.04 38.15
N SER A 156 39.35 0.48 37.45
CA SER A 156 40.73 -0.03 37.37
C SER A 156 40.98 -1.50 36.99
N GLY A 157 41.66 -1.70 35.84
CA GLY A 157 42.73 -2.69 35.71
C GLY A 157 42.52 -3.85 34.74
N GLY A 158 43.31 -3.85 33.64
CA GLY A 158 43.92 -5.05 33.03
C GLY A 158 43.04 -6.03 32.22
N PRO A 159 43.49 -6.48 31.02
CA PRO A 159 42.67 -7.30 30.13
C PRO A 159 42.94 -8.81 30.30
N SER A 160 41.88 -9.65 30.24
CA SER A 160 42.00 -10.92 29.50
C SER A 160 40.64 -11.57 29.22
N THR A 161 40.36 -11.64 27.92
CA THR A 161 39.76 -12.72 27.12
C THR A 161 39.01 -13.85 27.82
N SER A 162 37.71 -13.97 27.55
CA SER A 162 37.10 -15.20 27.03
C SER A 162 35.65 -14.92 26.58
N ASP A 163 35.16 -15.84 25.78
CA ASP A 163 34.18 -15.72 24.70
C ASP A 163 32.70 -15.64 25.13
N ASP A 164 31.88 -15.22 24.17
CA ASP A 164 30.47 -15.60 23.94
C ASP A 164 29.33 -14.60 24.28
N SER A 165 28.31 -14.65 23.42
CA SER A 165 26.95 -14.07 23.50
C SER A 165 26.62 -12.76 22.74
N ARG A 166 26.34 -12.95 21.44
CA ARG A 166 25.21 -12.41 20.63
C ARG A 166 24.68 -10.98 20.92
N ARG A 167 25.07 -10.01 20.07
CA ARG A 167 24.19 -8.94 19.51
C ARG A 167 24.73 -8.50 18.14
N PRO A 168 23.91 -8.37 17.07
CA PRO A 168 24.36 -7.75 15.83
C PRO A 168 24.60 -6.26 16.07
N ARG A 169 25.86 -5.89 16.19
CA ARG A 169 26.33 -4.52 16.36
C ARG A 169 26.24 -3.85 15.00
N ILE A 170 25.31 -2.90 14.83
CA ILE A 170 25.20 -2.11 13.60
C ILE A 170 26.49 -1.30 13.47
N LYS A 171 27.38 -1.75 12.60
CA LYS A 171 28.55 -0.99 12.18
C LYS A 171 28.07 0.09 11.22
N LYS A 172 28.38 1.36 11.50
CA LYS A 172 28.26 2.42 10.49
C LYS A 172 29.29 2.12 9.42
N SER A 173 28.86 1.58 8.29
CA SER A 173 29.73 1.35 7.14
C SER A 173 30.14 2.69 6.54
N THR A 174 31.44 2.91 6.43
CA THR A 174 32.12 3.93 5.63
C THR A 174 32.01 3.66 4.12
N TYR A 175 30.98 2.93 3.68
CA TYR A 175 30.79 2.49 2.30
C TYR A 175 30.02 3.55 1.50
N PHE A 176 30.61 4.73 1.45
CA PHE A 176 30.33 5.84 0.54
C PHE A 176 31.64 6.64 0.36
N SER A 177 32.76 5.92 0.24
CA SER A 177 33.98 6.44 -0.38
C SER A 177 33.92 6.03 -1.84
N ASP A 178 33.42 7.00 -2.60
CA ASP A 178 33.58 7.19 -4.03
C ASP A 178 35.05 7.04 -4.46
N GLU A 179 35.26 6.77 -5.75
CA GLU A 179 36.53 6.60 -6.47
C GLU A 179 37.16 5.20 -6.53
N GLU A 180 36.80 4.44 -7.57
CA GLU A 180 37.84 3.85 -8.42
C GLU A 180 37.68 4.38 -9.85
N GLU A 181 38.54 5.34 -10.16
CA GLU A 181 39.05 5.66 -11.47
C GLU A 181 39.85 4.45 -12.00
N LEU A 182 39.50 3.92 -13.17
CA LEU A 182 40.40 3.04 -13.93
C LEU A 182 40.48 3.54 -15.36
N SER A 183 41.63 4.15 -15.60
CA SER A 183 42.18 4.78 -16.79
C SER A 183 42.62 3.75 -17.85
N ASP A 184 42.63 4.21 -19.11
CA ASP A 184 43.17 3.66 -20.38
C ASP A 184 43.54 2.17 -20.51
#